data_AF-A0A6I4NEC8-F1
#
_entry.id   AF-A0A6I4NEC8-F1
#
_cell.length_a   1.000
_cell.length_b   1.000
_cell.length_c   1.000
_cell.angle_alpha   90.00
_cell.angle_beta   90.00
_cell.angle_gamma   90.00
#
_symmetry.space_group_name_H-M   'P 1'
#
loop_
_entity.id
_entity.type
_entity.pdbx_description
1 polymer ?
#
loop_
_entity_poly.entity_id
_entity_poly.type
_entity_poly.pdbx_seq_one_letter_code
_entity_poly.pdbx_strand_id
1 'polypeptide(L)'
;MKKITKRITNYIKDILGITKLENKIFLLENKNKSICYKLESHSRWLNESNSDYKLILGHVRFLNDQFFVASDINHSKHAPSVVLIMHRGKKEIVKSYTFNNKTVEEIHRMLEGFGKHNNHIDQPIGFPNPRFRY
;
A
#
# COMPACT_ATOMS: atom_id res chain seq x y z
N MET A 1 23.44 -64.66 -0.20
CA MET A 1 23.10 -64.25 1.19
C MET A 1 22.59 -62.82 1.33
N LYS A 2 23.31 -61.76 0.87
CA LYS A 2 22.89 -60.35 1.06
C LYS A 2 21.48 -59.96 0.56
N LYS A 3 20.96 -60.60 -0.49
CA LYS A 3 19.60 -60.37 -1.01
C LYS A 3 18.50 -60.94 -0.10
N ILE A 4 18.76 -62.08 0.54
CA ILE A 4 17.78 -62.78 1.39
C ILE A 4 17.63 -62.02 2.71
N THR A 5 18.75 -61.61 3.31
CA THR A 5 18.74 -60.77 4.51
C THR A 5 17.99 -59.47 4.27
N LYS A 6 18.26 -58.75 3.17
CA LYS A 6 17.54 -57.50 2.82
C LYS A 6 16.03 -57.69 2.67
N ARG A 7 15.58 -58.83 2.12
CA ARG A 7 14.15 -59.16 2.00
C ARG A 7 13.50 -59.40 3.37
N ILE A 8 14.17 -60.15 4.25
CA ILE A 8 13.69 -60.42 5.62
C ILE A 8 13.61 -59.11 6.41
N THR A 9 14.62 -58.24 6.30
CA THR A 9 14.61 -56.94 7.01
C THR A 9 13.47 -56.04 6.52
N ASN A 10 13.22 -55.98 5.21
CA ASN A 10 12.10 -55.21 4.66
C ASN A 10 10.74 -55.77 5.10
N TYR A 11 10.58 -57.09 5.12
CA TYR A 11 9.36 -57.74 5.60
C TYR A 11 9.07 -57.43 7.08
N ILE A 12 10.12 -57.48 7.92
CA ILE A 12 10.01 -57.10 9.34
C ILE A 12 9.65 -55.61 9.48
N LYS A 13 10.28 -54.72 8.70
CA LYS A 13 9.96 -53.28 8.69
C LYS A 13 8.51 -53.02 8.29
N ASP A 14 8.00 -53.75 7.32
CA ASP A 14 6.61 -53.62 6.85
C ASP A 14 5.61 -54.08 7.91
N ILE A 15 5.85 -55.23 8.57
CA ILE A 15 5.00 -55.72 9.67
C ILE A 15 4.99 -54.76 10.84
N LEU A 16 6.17 -54.26 11.25
CA LEU A 16 6.30 -53.32 12.36
C LEU A 16 5.83 -51.90 12.00
N GLY A 17 5.40 -51.66 10.75
CA GLY A 17 4.91 -50.36 10.30
C GLY A 17 5.99 -49.28 10.14
N ILE A 18 7.27 -49.66 10.23
CA ILE A 18 8.43 -48.76 10.12
C ILE A 18 8.44 -48.05 8.76
N THR A 19 8.14 -48.79 7.68
CA THR A 19 8.09 -48.24 6.31
C THR A 19 7.01 -47.15 6.16
N LYS A 20 5.86 -47.30 6.84
CA LYS A 20 4.80 -46.27 6.83
C LYS A 20 5.23 -45.02 7.60
N LEU A 21 5.94 -45.19 8.72
CA LEU A 21 6.49 -44.08 9.50
C LEU A 21 7.58 -43.34 8.72
N GLU A 22 8.52 -44.05 8.10
CA GLU A 22 9.58 -43.48 7.25
C GLU A 22 8.97 -42.65 6.10
N ASN A 23 7.95 -43.17 5.41
CA ASN A 23 7.25 -42.42 4.35
C ASN A 23 6.52 -41.19 4.89
N LYS A 24 5.89 -41.28 6.07
CA LYS A 24 5.18 -40.15 6.67
C LYS A 24 6.15 -39.03 7.10
N ILE A 25 7.29 -39.40 7.66
CA ILE A 25 8.37 -38.46 8.01
C ILE A 25 8.87 -37.76 6.74
N PHE A 26 9.18 -38.52 5.69
CA PHE A 26 9.63 -37.96 4.41
C PHE A 26 8.62 -36.96 3.81
N LEU A 27 7.33 -37.29 3.84
CA LEU A 27 6.27 -36.38 3.37
C LEU A 27 6.17 -35.10 4.22
N LEU A 28 6.28 -35.24 5.54
CA LEU A 28 6.27 -34.10 6.47
C LEU A 28 7.49 -33.19 6.26
N GLU A 29 8.68 -33.76 6.08
CA GLU A 29 9.90 -33.01 5.79
C GLU A 29 9.79 -32.22 4.49
N ASN A 30 9.27 -32.84 3.43
CA ASN A 30 9.06 -32.16 2.15
C ASN A 30 8.02 -31.03 2.26
N LYS A 31 6.93 -31.28 3.00
CA LYS A 31 5.93 -30.23 3.27
C LYS A 31 6.54 -29.08 4.06
N ASN A 32 7.36 -29.38 5.07
CA ASN A 32 8.01 -28.36 5.88
C ASN A 32 8.98 -27.52 5.04
N LYS A 33 9.82 -28.15 4.21
CA LYS A 33 10.69 -27.45 3.25
C LYS A 33 9.90 -26.53 2.32
N SER A 34 8.79 -27.02 1.76
CA SER A 34 7.92 -26.19 0.91
C SER A 34 7.36 -24.98 1.64
N ILE A 35 6.96 -25.14 2.90
CA ILE A 35 6.47 -24.03 3.74
C ILE A 35 7.60 -23.04 4.01
N CYS A 36 8.81 -23.50 4.37
CA CYS A 36 9.97 -22.63 4.58
C CYS A 36 10.28 -21.80 3.33
N TYR A 37 10.31 -22.41 2.14
CA TYR A 37 10.53 -21.68 0.89
C TYR A 37 9.45 -20.63 0.62
N LYS A 38 8.18 -20.97 0.89
CA LYS A 38 7.08 -19.99 0.76
C LYS A 38 7.26 -18.83 1.74
N LEU A 39 7.58 -19.10 2.99
CA LEU A 39 7.80 -18.07 4.00
C LEU A 39 8.95 -17.13 3.62
N GLU A 40 10.08 -17.68 3.16
CA GLU A 40 11.20 -16.88 2.68
C GLU A 40 10.81 -15.97 1.50
N SER A 41 10.07 -16.53 0.53
CA SER A 41 9.58 -15.76 -0.62
C SER A 41 8.65 -14.62 -0.20
N HIS A 42 7.68 -14.89 0.68
CA HIS A 42 6.77 -13.86 1.19
C HIS A 42 7.52 -12.80 2.00
N SER A 43 8.52 -13.20 2.79
CA SER A 43 9.35 -12.26 3.55
C SER A 43 10.14 -11.33 2.63
N ARG A 44 10.67 -11.82 1.51
CA ARG A 44 11.35 -10.98 0.51
C ARG A 44 10.40 -9.98 -0.13
N TRP A 45 9.25 -10.46 -0.61
CA TRP A 45 8.24 -9.60 -1.24
C TRP A 45 7.74 -8.50 -0.30
N LEU A 46 7.57 -8.82 0.98
CA LEU A 46 7.13 -7.85 1.99
C LEU A 46 8.21 -6.80 2.28
N ASN A 47 9.48 -7.20 2.28
CA ASN A 47 10.60 -6.26 2.43
C ASN A 47 10.74 -5.32 1.22
N GLU A 48 10.61 -5.84 0.01
CA GLU A 48 10.60 -5.04 -1.23
C GLU A 48 9.43 -4.04 -1.23
N SER A 49 8.23 -4.51 -0.91
CA SER A 49 7.05 -3.64 -0.80
C SER A 49 7.26 -2.54 0.26
N ASN A 50 7.86 -2.88 1.40
CA ASN A 50 8.15 -1.91 2.46
C ASN A 50 9.19 -0.87 2.03
N SER A 51 10.22 -1.24 1.24
CA SER A 51 11.15 -0.27 0.68
C SER A 51 10.46 0.69 -0.29
N ASP A 52 9.57 0.18 -1.13
CA ASP A 52 8.80 1.01 -2.07
C ASP A 52 7.89 1.98 -1.32
N TYR A 53 7.18 1.50 -0.28
CA TYR A 53 6.36 2.36 0.57
C TYR A 53 7.17 3.47 1.24
N LYS A 54 8.38 3.17 1.75
CA LYS A 54 9.24 4.19 2.34
C LYS A 54 9.66 5.25 1.32
N LEU A 55 9.99 4.84 0.10
CA LEU A 55 10.37 5.75 -0.98
C LEU A 55 9.19 6.64 -1.41
N ILE A 56 8.00 6.06 -1.58
CA ILE A 56 6.77 6.81 -1.88
C ILE A 56 6.47 7.81 -0.77
N LEU A 57 6.53 7.39 0.50
CA LEU A 57 6.34 8.28 1.65
C LEU A 57 7.38 9.41 1.67
N GLY A 58 8.62 9.12 1.28
CA GLY A 58 9.68 10.13 1.11
C GLY A 58 9.31 11.18 0.06
N HIS A 59 8.84 10.75 -1.11
CA HIS A 59 8.37 11.67 -2.17
C HIS A 59 7.15 12.48 -1.73
N VAL A 60 6.17 11.85 -1.07
CA VAL A 60 4.98 12.54 -0.56
C VAL A 60 5.40 13.61 0.47
N ARG A 61 6.31 13.29 1.38
CA ARG A 61 6.86 14.28 2.34
C ARG A 61 7.55 15.43 1.62
N PHE A 62 8.41 15.14 0.65
CA PHE A 62 9.07 16.19 -0.14
C PHE A 62 8.05 17.10 -0.83
N LEU A 63 7.04 16.53 -1.48
CA LEU A 63 5.98 17.32 -2.13
C LEU A 63 5.24 18.19 -1.13
N ASN A 64 4.96 17.65 0.05
CA ASN A 64 4.27 18.35 1.12
C ASN A 64 5.12 19.47 1.75
N ASP A 65 6.44 19.32 1.78
CA ASP A 65 7.36 20.33 2.33
C ASP A 65 7.61 21.45 1.32
N GLN A 66 7.69 21.13 0.03
CA GLN A 66 8.03 22.09 -1.02
C GLN A 66 6.81 22.80 -1.61
N PHE A 67 5.64 22.16 -1.65
CA PHE A 67 4.47 22.68 -2.34
C PHE A 67 3.30 22.91 -1.39
N PHE A 68 2.48 23.87 -1.76
CA PHE A 68 1.26 24.24 -1.07
C PHE A 68 0.14 24.37 -2.11
N VAL A 69 -1.05 23.89 -1.76
CA VAL A 69 -2.22 23.91 -2.65
C VAL A 69 -3.26 24.87 -2.10
N ALA A 70 -3.58 25.89 -2.89
CA ALA A 70 -4.67 26.81 -2.64
C ALA A 70 -5.85 26.43 -3.54
N SER A 71 -7.08 26.54 -3.04
CA SER A 71 -8.26 26.34 -3.87
C SER A 71 -9.31 27.39 -3.58
N ASP A 72 -9.85 27.99 -4.64
CA ASP A 72 -11.06 28.81 -4.62
C ASP A 72 -12.20 27.99 -5.23
N ILE A 73 -13.10 27.49 -4.38
CA ILE A 73 -14.17 26.57 -4.77
C ILE A 73 -15.48 27.35 -4.88
N ASN A 74 -15.96 27.51 -6.11
CA ASN A 74 -17.20 28.21 -6.41
C ASN A 74 -18.38 27.23 -6.56
N HIS A 75 -19.41 27.42 -5.72
CA HIS A 75 -20.66 26.66 -5.78
C HIS A 75 -21.72 27.25 -6.72
N SER A 76 -21.57 28.52 -7.15
CA SER A 76 -22.55 29.20 -8.02
C SER A 76 -22.40 28.78 -9.48
N LYS A 77 -23.45 28.84 -10.31
CA LYS A 77 -23.40 28.47 -11.75
C LYS A 77 -22.47 29.33 -12.62
N HIS A 78 -21.90 30.42 -12.10
CA HIS A 78 -21.40 31.52 -12.92
C HIS A 78 -19.88 31.71 -12.89
N ALA A 79 -19.16 31.11 -11.94
CA ALA A 79 -17.70 31.19 -11.87
C ALA A 79 -17.10 29.79 -11.73
N PRO A 80 -16.02 29.46 -12.47
CA PRO A 80 -15.33 28.19 -12.31
C PRO A 80 -14.61 28.12 -10.96
N SER A 81 -14.37 26.90 -10.48
CA SER A 81 -13.49 26.66 -9.33
C SER A 81 -12.04 26.58 -9.80
N VAL A 82 -11.10 27.09 -9.00
CA VAL A 82 -9.68 27.13 -9.37
C VAL A 82 -8.84 26.49 -8.26
N VAL A 83 -7.91 25.63 -8.66
CA VAL A 83 -6.89 25.06 -7.77
C VAL A 83 -5.53 25.53 -8.25
N LEU A 84 -4.72 26.06 -7.32
CA LEU A 84 -3.38 26.54 -7.55
C LEU A 84 -2.39 25.70 -6.76
N ILE A 85 -1.35 25.22 -7.44
CA ILE A 85 -0.19 24.59 -6.81
C ILE A 85 0.94 25.61 -6.82
N MET A 86 1.48 25.90 -5.64
CA MET A 86 2.50 26.91 -5.43
C MET A 86 3.70 26.32 -4.70
N HIS A 87 4.88 26.90 -4.93
CA HIS A 87 6.05 26.57 -4.13
C HIS A 87 5.96 27.28 -2.77
N ARG A 88 6.12 26.55 -1.66
CA ARG A 88 6.13 27.11 -0.31
C ARG A 88 7.24 28.15 -0.17
N GLY A 89 6.91 29.27 0.47
CA GLY A 89 7.84 30.38 0.71
C GLY A 89 8.12 31.27 -0.52
N LYS A 90 7.54 30.97 -1.70
CA LYS A 90 7.71 31.77 -2.91
C LYS A 90 6.36 32.19 -3.47
N LYS A 91 6.28 33.36 -4.13
CA LYS A 91 5.09 33.81 -4.85
C LYS A 91 5.00 33.24 -6.27
N GLU A 92 5.48 32.02 -6.46
CA GLU A 92 5.56 31.36 -7.76
C GLU A 92 4.44 30.31 -7.88
N ILE A 93 3.54 30.53 -8.85
CA ILE A 93 2.51 29.57 -9.21
C ILE A 93 3.15 28.55 -10.13
N VAL A 94 3.21 27.30 -9.67
CA VAL A 94 3.78 26.17 -10.42
C VAL A 94 2.75 25.69 -11.44
N LYS A 95 1.48 25.60 -11.02
CA LYS A 95 0.39 25.15 -11.89
C LYS A 95 -0.96 25.66 -11.41
N SER A 96 -1.84 25.93 -12.36
CA SER A 96 -3.25 26.24 -12.14
C SER A 96 -4.14 25.23 -12.85
N TYR A 97 -5.20 24.80 -12.17
CA TYR A 97 -6.26 23.96 -12.72
C TYR A 97 -7.59 24.69 -12.57
N THR A 98 -8.38 24.72 -13.64
CA THR A 98 -9.71 25.33 -13.65
C THR A 98 -10.74 24.24 -13.85
N PHE A 99 -11.74 24.23 -12.99
CA PHE A 99 -12.76 23.20 -12.89
C PHE A 99 -14.15 23.79 -13.09
N ASN A 100 -15.01 23.06 -13.81
CA ASN A 100 -16.41 23.43 -13.99
C ASN A 100 -17.23 23.06 -12.75
N ASN A 101 -18.33 23.76 -12.48
CA ASN A 101 -19.03 23.70 -11.17
C ASN A 101 -19.70 22.36 -10.85
N LYS A 102 -19.67 21.39 -11.78
CA LYS A 102 -20.14 20.02 -11.56
C LYS A 102 -19.08 19.10 -10.93
N THR A 103 -17.83 19.58 -10.76
CA THR A 103 -16.69 18.73 -10.35
C THR A 103 -16.15 19.04 -8.95
N VAL A 104 -16.98 19.63 -8.07
CA VAL A 104 -16.56 19.99 -6.70
C VAL A 104 -16.07 18.77 -5.92
N GLU A 105 -16.71 17.60 -6.09
CA GLU A 105 -16.21 16.35 -5.50
C GLU A 105 -14.83 15.93 -6.01
N GLU A 106 -14.54 16.15 -7.30
CA GLU A 106 -13.24 15.83 -7.90
C GLU A 106 -12.15 16.75 -7.37
N ILE A 107 -12.47 18.02 -7.14
CA ILE A 107 -11.58 18.99 -6.49
C ILE A 107 -11.28 18.55 -5.06
N HIS A 108 -12.30 18.13 -4.29
CA HIS A 108 -12.08 17.64 -2.93
C HIS A 108 -11.20 16.38 -2.89
N ARG A 109 -11.45 15.40 -3.77
CA ARG A 109 -10.59 14.20 -3.88
C ARG A 109 -9.16 14.56 -4.27
N MET A 110 -8.98 15.53 -5.17
CA MET A 110 -7.66 16.03 -5.54
C MET A 110 -6.94 16.65 -4.34
N LEU A 111 -7.63 17.53 -3.60
CA LEU A 111 -7.06 18.20 -2.42
C LEU A 111 -6.74 17.22 -1.28
N GLU A 112 -7.54 16.18 -1.07
CA GLU A 112 -7.25 15.13 -0.07
C GLU A 112 -5.89 14.45 -0.31
N GLY A 113 -5.49 14.29 -1.58
CA GLY A 113 -4.20 13.69 -1.96
C GLY A 113 -2.97 14.50 -1.52
N PHE A 114 -3.09 15.82 -1.31
CA PHE A 114 -1.99 16.69 -0.87
C PHE A 114 -1.85 16.76 0.66
N GLY A 115 -2.74 16.12 1.41
CA GLY A 115 -2.72 16.06 2.87
C GLY A 115 -3.19 17.36 3.56
N LYS A 116 -3.83 17.22 4.73
CA LYS A 116 -4.48 18.34 5.45
C LYS A 116 -3.56 19.54 5.76
N HIS A 117 -2.25 19.33 5.87
CA HIS A 117 -1.30 20.39 6.24
C HIS A 117 -0.93 21.30 5.06
N ASN A 118 -1.33 20.96 3.84
CA ASN A 118 -0.96 21.70 2.62
C ASN A 118 -2.15 22.32 1.90
N ASN A 119 -3.34 22.22 2.50
CA ASN A 119 -4.56 22.75 1.92
C ASN A 119 -4.97 24.00 2.68
N HIS A 120 -4.97 25.15 2.01
CA HIS A 120 -5.77 26.30 2.44
C HIS A 120 -6.97 26.35 1.52
N ILE A 121 -8.13 26.09 2.11
CA ILE A 121 -9.42 26.21 1.43
C ILE A 121 -9.98 27.54 1.91
N ASP A 122 -9.95 28.56 1.05
CA ASP A 122 -10.68 29.79 1.33
C ASP A 122 -12.17 29.45 1.27
N GLN A 123 -12.85 29.54 2.41
CA GLN A 123 -14.29 29.37 2.47
C GLN A 123 -14.98 30.62 1.92
N PRO A 124 -16.03 30.47 1.09
CA PRO A 124 -16.83 31.61 0.68
C PRO A 124 -17.49 32.29 1.89
N ILE A 125 -17.51 33.62 1.87
CA ILE A 125 -18.11 34.47 2.90
C ILE A 125 -19.59 34.11 3.08
N GLY A 126 -19.98 33.70 4.29
CA GLY A 126 -21.38 33.47 4.68
C GLY A 126 -21.78 32.01 4.98
N PHE A 127 -20.88 31.04 4.89
CA PHE A 127 -21.18 29.64 5.24
C PHE A 127 -20.67 29.28 6.65
N PRO A 128 -21.48 28.58 7.47
CA PRO A 128 -21.01 28.09 8.76
C PRO A 128 -19.95 27.02 8.52
N ASN A 129 -18.88 27.11 9.31
CA ASN A 129 -17.78 26.14 9.34
C ASN A 129 -18.37 24.71 9.24
N PRO A 130 -17.98 23.87 8.27
CA PRO A 130 -18.43 22.50 8.26
C PRO A 130 -17.92 21.88 9.56
N ARG A 131 -18.87 21.58 10.46
CA ARG A 131 -18.59 20.97 11.76
C ARG A 131 -18.20 19.51 11.54
N PHE A 132 -17.04 19.28 10.96
CA PHE A 132 -16.41 17.98 11.04
C PHE A 132 -15.68 17.91 12.39
N ARG A 133 -16.35 17.28 13.35
CA ARG A 133 -15.67 16.71 14.52
C ARG A 133 -14.82 15.54 14.02
N TYR A 134 -13.50 15.68 14.09
CA TYR A 134 -12.56 14.57 14.18
C TYR A 134 -11.43 14.97 15.11
#